data_AF-A0A8J7P7T2-F1
#
_entry.id   AF-A0A8J7P7T2-F1
#
_cell.length_a   1.000
_cell.length_b   1.000
_cell.length_c   1.000
_cell.angle_alpha   90.00
_cell.angle_beta   90.00
_cell.angle_gamma   90.00
#
_symmetry.space_group_name_H-M   'P 1'
#
loop_
_entity.id
_entity.type
_entity.pdbx_description
1 polymer ?
#
loop_
_entity_poly.entity_id
_entity_poly.type
_entity_poly.pdbx_seq_one_letter_code
_entity_poly.pdbx_strand_id
1 'polypeptide(L)'
;MAKNVFNDIGAAYKVIELDQHEDGKQLQDVLADMTGERTVPRVFVNGNCIGGGSATKELHQKGRLVPLIEKCAPCCTGKAESAGRGLPESHKL
;
A
#
# COMPACT_ATOMS: atom_id res chain seq x y z
N MET A 1 -4.01 -11.38 8.88
CA MET A 1 -2.53 -11.54 8.85
C MET A 1 -1.81 -10.21 8.77
N ALA A 2 -1.86 -9.46 7.66
CA ALA A 2 -1.12 -8.18 7.55
C ALA A 2 -1.54 -7.14 8.59
N LYS A 3 -2.86 -6.87 8.74
CA LYS A 3 -3.39 -5.91 9.74
C LYS A 3 -2.85 -6.18 11.15
N ASN A 4 -2.85 -7.45 11.58
CA ASN A 4 -2.34 -7.85 12.89
C ASN A 4 -0.86 -7.49 13.05
N VAL A 5 -0.01 -7.75 12.04
CA VAL A 5 1.41 -7.40 12.10
C VAL A 5 1.62 -5.90 12.32
N PHE A 6 0.86 -5.04 11.62
CA PHE A 6 0.97 -3.59 11.83
C PHE A 6 0.39 -3.14 13.18
N ASN A 7 -0.67 -3.79 13.66
CA ASN A 7 -1.21 -3.55 15.00
C ASN A 7 -0.19 -3.92 16.09
N ASP A 8 0.50 -5.06 15.94
CA ASP A 8 1.50 -5.54 16.89
C ASP A 8 2.73 -4.60 16.95
N ILE A 9 3.09 -4.01 15.81
CA ILE A 9 4.14 -2.97 15.74
C ILE A 9 3.66 -1.64 16.34
N GLY A 10 2.35 -1.38 16.38
CA GLY A 10 1.79 -0.07 16.72
C GLY A 10 1.96 0.96 15.61
N ALA A 11 2.16 0.52 14.37
CA ALA A 11 2.31 1.42 13.21
C ALA A 11 0.94 1.91 12.72
N ALA A 12 0.85 3.19 12.38
CA ALA A 12 -0.32 3.73 11.69
C ALA A 12 -0.35 3.24 10.22
N TYR A 13 -1.52 2.85 9.73
CA TYR A 13 -1.71 2.44 8.34
C TYR A 13 -3.11 2.82 7.83
N LYS A 14 -3.24 2.93 6.50
CA LYS A 14 -4.53 3.08 5.82
C LYS A 14 -4.95 1.75 5.24
N VAL A 15 -6.22 1.37 5.42
CA VAL A 15 -6.83 0.20 4.79
C VAL A 15 -7.76 0.68 3.69
N ILE A 16 -7.68 0.03 2.54
CA ILE A 16 -8.66 0.14 1.46
C ILE A 16 -9.33 -1.23 1.33
N GLU A 17 -10.60 -1.32 1.71
CA GLU A 17 -11.39 -2.54 1.61
C GLU A 17 -11.96 -2.63 0.18
N LEU A 18 -11.35 -3.49 -0.66
CA LEU A 18 -11.70 -3.58 -2.08
C LEU A 18 -13.13 -4.10 -2.30
N ASP A 19 -13.62 -4.96 -1.41
CA ASP A 19 -14.97 -5.52 -1.44
C ASP A 19 -16.06 -4.47 -1.18
N GLN A 20 -15.71 -3.33 -0.58
CA GLN A 20 -16.62 -2.23 -0.28
C GLN A 20 -16.45 -1.04 -1.23
N HIS A 21 -15.49 -1.11 -2.16
CA HIS A 21 -15.20 -0.04 -3.11
C HIS A 21 -15.96 -0.29 -4.42
N GLU A 22 -16.60 0.75 -4.97
CA GLU A 22 -17.34 0.66 -6.23
C GLU A 22 -16.48 0.10 -7.37
N ASP A 23 -15.25 0.60 -7.50
CA ASP A 23 -14.25 0.13 -8.47
C ASP A 23 -13.35 -1.00 -7.94
N GLY A 24 -13.77 -1.74 -6.92
CA GLY A 24 -12.93 -2.74 -6.24
C GLY A 24 -12.30 -3.77 -7.16
N LYS A 25 -13.05 -4.21 -8.18
CA LYS A 25 -12.59 -5.16 -9.18
C LYS A 25 -11.51 -4.56 -10.09
N GLN A 26 -11.73 -3.37 -10.65
CA GLN A 26 -10.71 -2.72 -11.48
C GLN A 26 -9.45 -2.41 -10.66
N LEU A 27 -9.61 -2.01 -9.39
CA LEU A 27 -8.47 -1.76 -8.51
C LEU A 27 -7.69 -3.06 -8.25
N GLN A 28 -8.35 -4.20 -8.05
CA GLN A 28 -7.68 -5.50 -7.92
C GLN A 28 -6.94 -5.92 -9.19
N ASP A 29 -7.49 -5.63 -10.37
CA ASP A 29 -6.84 -5.89 -11.66
C ASP A 29 -5.56 -5.03 -11.79
N VAL A 30 -5.65 -3.72 -11.52
CA VAL A 30 -4.48 -2.82 -11.54
C VAL A 30 -3.43 -3.23 -10.51
N LEU A 31 -3.85 -3.62 -9.30
CA LEU A 31 -2.94 -4.13 -8.27
C LEU A 31 -2.22 -5.41 -8.74
N ALA A 32 -2.90 -6.27 -9.50
CA ALA A 32 -2.29 -7.47 -10.04
C ALA A 32 -1.23 -7.13 -11.10
N ASP A 33 -1.53 -6.20 -12.00
CA ASP A 33 -0.58 -5.74 -13.02
C ASP A 33 0.64 -5.06 -12.39
N MET A 34 0.43 -4.28 -11.32
CA MET A 34 1.50 -3.58 -10.60
C MET A 34 2.36 -4.50 -9.72
N THR A 35 1.77 -5.54 -9.13
CA THR A 35 2.43 -6.36 -8.08
C THR A 35 2.71 -7.80 -8.48
N GLY A 36 2.22 -8.23 -9.65
CA GLY A 36 2.30 -9.60 -10.14
C GLY A 36 1.33 -10.58 -9.47
N GLU A 37 0.53 -10.13 -8.50
CA GLU A 37 -0.39 -10.98 -7.75
C GLU A 37 -1.77 -10.35 -7.57
N ARG A 38 -2.83 -11.12 -7.86
CA ARG A 38 -4.23 -10.71 -7.66
C ARG A 38 -4.71 -10.82 -6.19
N THR A 39 -3.95 -11.47 -5.31
CA THR A 39 -4.46 -11.85 -3.99
C THR A 39 -4.41 -10.70 -3.00
N VAL A 40 -5.48 -10.54 -2.22
CA VAL A 40 -5.48 -9.63 -1.07
C VAL A 40 -5.01 -10.37 0.20
N PRO A 41 -4.38 -9.67 1.16
CA PRO A 41 -4.01 -8.24 1.11
C PRO A 41 -2.84 -7.96 0.17
N ARG A 42 -2.76 -6.73 -0.37
CA ARG A 42 -1.56 -6.15 -0.98
C ARG A 42 -1.07 -5.00 -0.10
N VAL A 43 0.20 -5.05 0.30
CA VAL A 43 0.76 -4.13 1.28
C VAL A 43 1.81 -3.25 0.64
N PHE A 44 1.68 -1.94 0.83
CA PHE A 44 2.60 -0.94 0.31
C PHE A 44 3.22 -0.17 1.48
N VAL A 45 4.54 0.01 1.43
CA VAL A 45 5.31 0.83 2.37
C VAL A 45 6.20 1.77 1.54
N ASN A 46 6.13 3.07 1.81
CA ASN A 46 6.86 4.11 1.07
C ASN A 46 6.65 4.03 -0.44
N GLY A 47 5.41 3.79 -0.87
CA GLY A 47 5.04 3.66 -2.29
C GLY A 47 5.46 2.35 -2.97
N ASN A 48 6.13 1.44 -2.26
CA ASN A 48 6.60 0.17 -2.83
C ASN A 48 5.77 -1.00 -2.29
N CYS A 49 5.40 -1.93 -3.17
CA CYS A 49 4.74 -3.17 -2.75
C CYS A 49 5.74 -4.08 -2.03
N ILE A 50 5.39 -4.51 -0.81
CA ILE A 50 6.17 -5.48 -0.04
C ILE A 50 5.55 -6.90 -0.10
N GLY A 51 4.49 -7.06 -0.88
CA GLY A 51 3.78 -8.32 -1.12
C GLY A 51 2.51 -8.48 -0.29
N GLY A 52 2.17 -9.74 -0.01
CA GLY A 52 0.96 -10.14 0.69
C GLY A 52 1.11 -10.28 2.20
N GLY A 53 0.11 -10.93 2.82
CA GLY A 53 0.09 -11.17 4.26
C GLY A 53 1.28 -12.02 4.75
N SER A 54 1.63 -13.05 4.00
CA SER A 54 2.77 -13.93 4.33
C SER A 54 4.11 -13.19 4.23
N ALA A 55 4.34 -12.46 3.13
CA ALA A 55 5.55 -11.66 2.94
C ALA A 55 5.70 -10.56 4.01
N THR A 56 4.59 -9.91 4.38
CA THR A 56 4.57 -8.92 5.46
C THR A 56 4.98 -9.54 6.80
N LYS A 57 4.40 -10.71 7.14
CA LYS A 57 4.76 -11.43 8.38
C LYS A 57 6.22 -11.85 8.38
N GLU A 58 6.73 -12.35 7.26
CA GLU A 58 8.13 -12.76 7.11
C GLU A 58 9.09 -11.57 7.28
N LEU A 59 8.79 -10.41 6.68
CA LEU A 59 9.58 -9.20 6.85
C LEU A 59 9.62 -8.73 8.30
N HIS A 60 8.50 -8.84 9.01
CA HIS A 60 8.43 -8.52 10.44
C HIS A 60 9.29 -9.47 11.27
N GLN A 61 9.16 -10.78 11.04
CA GLN A 61 9.95 -11.80 11.75
C GLN A 61 11.46 -11.67 11.49
N LYS A 62 11.84 -11.20 10.30
CA LYS A 62 13.23 -10.91 9.94
C LYS A 62 13.74 -9.57 10.49
N GLY A 63 12.93 -8.80 11.23
CA GLY A 63 13.30 -7.48 11.74
C GLY A 63 13.46 -6.40 10.65
N ARG A 64 12.99 -6.66 9.43
CA ARG A 64 13.18 -5.79 8.26
C ARG A 64 12.00 -4.86 8.00
N LEU A 65 10.83 -5.13 8.59
CA LEU A 65 9.63 -4.34 8.36
C LEU A 65 9.68 -2.97 9.05
N VAL A 66 10.08 -2.91 10.33
CA VAL A 66 10.14 -1.64 11.09
C VAL A 66 11.08 -0.62 10.43
N PRO A 67 12.32 -0.98 10.02
CA PRO A 67 13.18 -0.04 9.30
C PRO A 67 12.59 0.49 7.99
N LEU A 68 11.76 -0.30 7.29
CA LEU A 68 11.06 0.18 6.10
C LEU A 68 9.99 1.22 6.44
N ILE A 69 9.27 1.02 7.54
CA ILE A 69 8.26 1.97 8.03
C ILE A 69 8.92 3.27 8.48
N GLU A 70 10.00 3.19 9.27
CA GLU A 70 10.72 4.35 9.81
C GLU A 70 11.48 5.16 8.74
N LYS A 71 11.87 4.53 7.63
CA LYS A 71 12.45 5.26 6.49
C LYS A 71 11.47 6.27 5.87
N CYS A 72 10.18 6.17 6.20
CA CYS A 72 9.24 7.23 5.94
C CYS A 72 9.50 8.38 6.92
N ALA A 73 10.09 9.48 6.43
CA ALA A 73 10.02 10.73 7.18
C ALA A 73 8.53 11.07 7.40
N PRO A 74 8.11 11.56 8.57
CA PRO A 74 6.74 12.02 8.78
C PRO A 74 6.52 13.25 7.91
N CYS A 75 6.04 13.08 6.68
CA CYS A 75 5.66 14.20 5.82
C CYS A 75 4.24 14.71 6.10
N CYS A 76 3.46 14.03 6.94
CA CYS A 76 2.05 14.36 7.14
C CYS A 76 1.63 14.31 8.62
N THR A 77 2.18 15.20 9.45
CA THR A 77 1.42 15.74 10.60
C THR A 77 0.54 16.89 10.12
N GLY A 78 -0.49 16.58 9.33
CA GLY A 78 -1.44 17.59 8.86
C GLY A 78 -2.27 17.14 7.66
N LYS A 79 -3.58 16.99 7.90
CA LYS A 79 -4.73 16.91 6.97
C LYS A 79 -4.59 16.19 5.63
N ALA A 80 -5.53 15.26 5.41
CA ALA A 80 -5.93 14.81 4.09
C ALA A 80 -6.32 16.00 3.20
N GLU A 81 -5.56 16.25 2.13
CA GLU A 81 -5.99 17.06 1.00
C GLU A 81 -5.57 16.39 -0.31
N SER A 82 -6.51 16.39 -1.25
CA SER A 82 -6.47 15.71 -2.55
C SER A 82 -5.39 16.26 -3.47
N ALA A 83 -4.63 15.39 -4.12
CA ALA A 83 -3.93 15.72 -5.35
C ALA A 83 -4.27 14.65 -6.39
N GLY A 84 -5.29 14.94 -7.20
CA GLY A 84 -5.51 14.25 -8.46
C GLY A 84 -4.26 14.41 -9.33
N ARG A 85 -3.66 13.29 -9.75
CA ARG A 85 -2.66 13.31 -10.80
C ARG A 85 -3.39 13.43 -12.14
N GLY A 86 -3.47 14.65 -12.64
CA GLY A 86 -3.75 14.90 -14.05
C GLY A 86 -2.70 14.19 -14.90
N LEU A 87 -3.17 13.39 -15.84
CA LEU A 87 -2.36 12.77 -16.87
C LEU A 87 -2.04 13.85 -17.93
N PRO A 88 -0.78 14.06 -18.34
CA PRO A 88 -0.49 15.01 -19.41
C PRO A 88 -0.98 14.48 -20.76
N GLU A 89 -1.92 15.19 -21.37
CA GLU A 89 -2.28 14.99 -22.78
C GLU A 89 -1.05 15.22 -23.66
N SER A 90 -0.68 14.19 -24.41
CA SER A 90 0.40 14.26 -25.39
C SER A 90 -0.14 14.89 -26.67
N HIS A 91 0.03 16.20 -26.81
CA HIS A 91 0.10 16.82 -28.14
C HIS A 91 1.36 16.32 -28.85
N LYS A 92 1.18 15.54 -29.92
CA LYS A 92 2.10 15.55 -31.06
C LYS A 92 1.28 15.63 -32.34
N LEU A 93 1.56 16.73 -33.05
CA LEU A 93 1.42 17.04 -34.47
C LEU A 93 0.71 16.02 -35.36
#